data_AF-A0AAP0GLW4-F1
#
_entry.id   AF-A0AAP0GLW4-F1
#
_cell.length_a   1.000
_cell.length_b   1.000
_cell.length_c   1.000
_cell.angle_alpha   90.00
_cell.angle_beta   90.00
_cell.angle_gamma   90.00
#
_symmetry.space_group_name_H-M   'P 1'
#
loop_
_entity.id
_entity.type
_entity.pdbx_description
1 polymer ?
#
loop_
_entity_poly.entity_id
_entity_poly.type
_entity_poly.pdbx_seq_one_letter_code
_entity_poly.pdbx_strand_id
1 'polypeptide(L)'
;MESSSPSPAPPATAAVAVTGRGRSLSRENSAKSMVTDQISQAVLSTSNLIRIMLQSSSSQDNLVKLPKTLLAKASTIKNTQQVLEHMPSVISSLDAYMDNGLQSVSHLETVTQLLRNIENNQLKPLTADQVLIEVNMHIDASSIIVDRMNPMLFTSLLDMVSTGELSFFLSDYLFLSRNLNPTPVR
;
A
#
# COMPACT_ATOMS: atom_id res chain seq x y z
N MET A 1 -28.08 -23.78 -75.91
CA MET A 1 -27.71 -25.21 -75.89
C MET A 1 -27.97 -25.74 -74.48
N GLU A 2 -28.39 -27.01 -74.39
CA GLU A 2 -28.92 -27.75 -73.22
C GLU A 2 -30.27 -27.25 -72.65
N SER A 3 -31.41 -27.83 -73.01
CA SER A 3 -32.01 -29.15 -72.62
C SER A 3 -32.73 -29.10 -71.26
N SER A 4 -34.04 -28.89 -71.21
CA SER A 4 -35.09 -29.93 -71.29
C SER A 4 -34.85 -31.14 -70.38
N SER A 5 -35.63 -31.22 -69.30
CA SER A 5 -36.24 -32.47 -68.82
C SER A 5 -37.50 -32.13 -67.99
N PRO A 6 -38.68 -32.71 -68.32
CA PRO A 6 -39.92 -32.50 -67.58
C PRO A 6 -40.02 -33.46 -66.39
N SER A 7 -40.55 -32.96 -65.27
CA SER A 7 -40.79 -33.76 -64.06
C SER A 7 -42.02 -34.67 -64.23
N PRO A 8 -41.99 -35.93 -63.72
CA PRO A 8 -43.00 -36.94 -64.00
C PRO A 8 -44.32 -36.68 -63.25
N ALA A 9 -45.43 -36.91 -63.95
CA ALA A 9 -46.79 -36.86 -63.40
C ALA A 9 -46.99 -37.96 -62.33
N PRO A 10 -47.75 -37.69 -61.25
CA PRO A 10 -48.12 -38.72 -60.29
C PRO A 10 -49.20 -39.66 -60.86
N PRO A 11 -49.25 -40.92 -60.42
CA PRO A 11 -50.15 -41.94 -60.96
C PRO A 11 -51.61 -41.66 -60.59
N ALA A 12 -52.49 -41.77 -61.57
CA ALA A 12 -53.93 -41.82 -61.37
C ALA A 12 -54.29 -43.05 -60.54
N THR A 13 -54.82 -42.84 -59.34
CA THR A 13 -55.42 -43.92 -58.53
C THR A 13 -56.93 -43.79 -58.59
N ALA A 14 -57.55 -44.82 -59.16
CA ALA A 14 -58.98 -44.97 -59.33
C ALA A 14 -59.75 -45.00 -58.00
N ALA A 15 -61.04 -44.68 -58.11
CA ALA A 15 -62.01 -44.50 -57.06
C ALA A 15 -62.12 -45.67 -56.06
N VAL A 16 -62.32 -45.30 -54.78
CA VAL A 16 -63.07 -46.13 -53.82
C VAL A 16 -64.02 -45.21 -53.05
N ALA A 17 -65.29 -45.25 -53.44
CA ALA A 17 -66.39 -44.81 -52.58
C ALA A 17 -66.60 -45.89 -51.52
N VAL A 18 -66.19 -45.62 -50.28
CA VAL A 18 -66.55 -46.43 -49.11
C VAL A 18 -67.07 -45.47 -48.04
N THR A 19 -68.39 -45.55 -47.88
CA THR A 19 -69.21 -45.46 -46.67
C THR A 19 -68.67 -44.62 -45.50
N GLY A 20 -69.52 -43.69 -45.06
CA GLY A 20 -69.26 -42.78 -43.96
C GLY A 20 -68.90 -43.45 -42.62
N ARG A 21 -68.36 -42.58 -41.75
CA ARG A 21 -68.15 -42.74 -40.29
C ARG A 21 -66.80 -43.26 -39.77
N GLY A 22 -65.71 -43.17 -40.54
CA GLY A 22 -64.33 -43.39 -40.04
C GLY A 22 -63.26 -42.37 -40.45
N ARG A 23 -63.60 -41.37 -41.28
CA ARG A 23 -62.61 -40.51 -41.99
C ARG A 23 -62.05 -39.34 -41.17
N SER A 24 -62.66 -38.99 -40.04
CA SER A 24 -62.25 -37.84 -39.22
C SER A 24 -61.00 -38.11 -38.38
N LEU A 25 -60.90 -39.31 -37.79
CA LEU A 25 -59.85 -39.66 -36.82
C LEU A 25 -58.46 -39.81 -37.47
N SER A 26 -58.36 -40.41 -38.66
CA SER A 26 -57.06 -40.59 -39.34
C SER A 26 -56.45 -39.26 -39.79
N ARG A 27 -57.28 -38.34 -40.30
CA ARG A 27 -56.85 -36.98 -40.67
C ARG A 27 -56.47 -36.16 -39.43
N GLU A 28 -57.19 -36.33 -38.33
CA GLU A 28 -56.88 -35.66 -37.06
C GLU A 28 -55.60 -36.20 -36.42
N ASN A 29 -55.35 -37.51 -36.48
CA ASN A 29 -54.10 -38.11 -36.02
C ASN A 29 -52.91 -37.69 -36.89
N SER A 30 -53.10 -37.59 -38.21
CA SER A 30 -52.10 -37.03 -39.13
C SER A 30 -51.83 -35.55 -38.85
N ALA A 31 -52.87 -34.75 -38.62
CA ALA A 31 -52.73 -33.34 -38.25
C ALA A 31 -52.03 -33.17 -36.89
N LYS A 32 -52.40 -33.98 -35.89
CA LYS A 32 -51.74 -34.00 -34.57
C LYS A 32 -50.28 -34.43 -34.68
N SER A 33 -49.97 -35.45 -35.49
CA SER A 33 -48.58 -35.86 -35.79
C SER A 33 -47.80 -34.72 -36.42
N MET A 34 -48.34 -34.06 -37.44
CA MET A 34 -47.69 -32.92 -38.11
C MET A 34 -47.45 -31.74 -37.17
N VAL A 35 -48.41 -31.43 -36.29
CA VAL A 35 -48.24 -30.39 -35.26
C VAL A 35 -47.14 -30.78 -34.27
N THR A 36 -47.08 -32.05 -33.87
CA THR A 36 -46.06 -32.55 -32.94
C THR A 36 -44.67 -32.49 -33.57
N ASP A 37 -44.54 -32.81 -34.86
CA ASP A 37 -43.29 -32.70 -35.61
C ASP A 37 -42.85 -31.24 -35.77
N GLN A 38 -43.79 -30.32 -36.03
CA GLN A 38 -43.50 -28.89 -36.09
C GLN A 38 -43.06 -28.32 -34.75
N ILE A 39 -43.72 -28.72 -33.65
CA ILE A 39 -43.31 -28.31 -32.30
C ILE A 39 -41.90 -28.86 -32.03
N SER A 40 -41.64 -30.13 -32.35
CA SER A 40 -40.32 -30.74 -32.16
C SER A 40 -39.24 -30.01 -32.96
N GLN A 41 -39.52 -29.68 -34.23
CA GLN A 41 -38.61 -28.90 -35.08
C GLN A 41 -38.43 -27.47 -34.56
N ALA A 42 -39.48 -26.82 -34.11
CA ALA A 42 -39.40 -25.47 -33.54
C ALA A 42 -38.55 -25.47 -32.26
N VAL A 43 -38.75 -26.45 -31.38
CA VAL A 43 -37.95 -26.63 -30.14
C VAL A 43 -36.49 -26.94 -30.48
N LEU A 44 -36.22 -27.81 -31.44
CA LEU A 44 -34.86 -28.13 -31.88
C LEU A 44 -34.17 -26.93 -32.53
N SER A 45 -34.86 -26.21 -33.41
CA SER A 45 -34.35 -25.00 -34.08
C SER A 45 -34.06 -23.87 -33.09
N THR A 46 -34.98 -23.62 -32.15
CA THR A 46 -34.79 -22.61 -31.10
C THR A 46 -33.66 -23.00 -30.14
N SER A 47 -33.58 -24.27 -29.72
CA SER A 47 -32.46 -24.78 -28.92
C SER A 47 -31.12 -24.60 -29.63
N ASN A 48 -31.08 -24.92 -30.93
CA ASN A 48 -29.87 -24.79 -31.72
C ASN A 48 -29.46 -23.31 -31.90
N LEU A 49 -30.42 -22.42 -32.15
CA LEU A 49 -30.17 -20.98 -32.22
C LEU A 49 -29.63 -20.43 -30.90
N ILE A 50 -30.26 -20.76 -29.76
CA ILE A 50 -29.80 -20.33 -28.43
C ILE A 50 -28.38 -20.83 -28.18
N ARG A 51 -28.10 -22.10 -28.48
CA ARG A 51 -26.77 -22.69 -28.36
C ARG A 51 -25.75 -21.92 -29.21
N ILE A 52 -26.08 -21.64 -30.47
CA ILE A 52 -25.21 -20.86 -31.36
C ILE A 52 -25.01 -19.46 -30.80
N MET A 53 -26.06 -18.75 -30.38
CA MET A 53 -25.96 -17.40 -29.81
C MET A 53 -25.07 -17.34 -28.55
N LEU A 54 -25.14 -18.38 -27.71
CA LEU A 54 -24.28 -18.51 -26.53
C LEU A 54 -22.82 -18.82 -26.91
N GLN A 55 -22.59 -19.75 -27.83
CA GLN A 55 -21.24 -20.21 -28.20
C GLN A 55 -20.50 -19.29 -29.18
N SER A 56 -21.23 -18.56 -30.03
CA SER A 56 -20.64 -17.59 -30.97
C SER A 56 -20.21 -16.28 -30.30
N SER A 57 -20.61 -16.07 -29.04
CA SER A 57 -20.20 -14.89 -28.27
C SER A 57 -18.85 -15.13 -27.58
N SER A 58 -17.75 -14.80 -28.27
CA SER A 58 -16.41 -14.66 -27.66
C SER A 58 -16.37 -13.71 -26.44
N SER A 59 -17.38 -12.86 -26.33
CA SER A 59 -17.57 -11.94 -25.20
C SER A 59 -17.99 -12.64 -23.91
N GLN A 60 -18.65 -13.81 -23.94
CA GLN A 60 -19.03 -14.52 -22.70
C GLN A 60 -17.79 -15.04 -21.96
N ASP A 61 -16.81 -15.61 -22.66
CA ASP A 61 -15.56 -16.06 -22.04
C ASP A 61 -14.78 -14.91 -21.40
N ASN A 62 -14.80 -13.73 -22.03
CA ASN A 62 -14.21 -12.53 -21.47
C ASN A 62 -14.99 -12.02 -20.25
N LEU A 63 -16.32 -12.11 -20.27
CA LEU A 63 -17.19 -11.68 -19.17
C LEU A 63 -17.01 -12.55 -17.93
N VAL A 64 -16.79 -13.86 -18.10
CA VAL A 64 -16.50 -14.78 -16.98
C VAL A 64 -15.09 -14.57 -16.41
N LYS A 65 -14.12 -14.17 -17.25
CA LYS A 65 -12.74 -13.87 -16.82
C LYS A 65 -12.60 -12.47 -16.23
N LEU A 66 -13.49 -11.54 -16.56
CA LEU A 66 -13.43 -10.14 -16.16
C LEU A 66 -13.34 -9.93 -14.63
N PRO A 67 -14.15 -10.58 -13.78
CA PRO A 67 -14.04 -10.42 -12.32
C PRO A 67 -12.65 -10.78 -11.79
N LYS A 68 -12.05 -11.87 -12.31
CA LYS A 68 -10.71 -12.31 -11.90
C LYS A 68 -9.64 -11.32 -12.34
N THR A 69 -9.73 -10.82 -13.58
CA THR A 69 -8.80 -9.83 -14.13
C THR A 69 -8.86 -8.51 -13.37
N LEU A 70 -10.05 -8.04 -13.00
CA LEU A 70 -10.22 -6.82 -12.21
C LEU A 70 -9.66 -6.97 -10.80
N LEU A 71 -9.91 -8.11 -10.15
CA LEU A 71 -9.41 -8.38 -8.81
C LEU A 71 -7.87 -8.47 -8.78
N ALA A 72 -7.26 -9.09 -9.80
CA ALA A 72 -5.81 -9.11 -9.97
C ALA A 72 -5.23 -7.68 -10.13
N LYS A 73 -5.89 -6.83 -10.92
CA LYS A 73 -5.47 -5.43 -11.11
C LYS A 73 -5.67 -4.57 -9.86
N ALA A 74 -6.66 -4.86 -9.01
CA ALA A 74 -6.90 -4.13 -7.77
C ALA A 74 -5.69 -4.20 -6.81
N SER A 75 -5.04 -5.37 -6.70
CA SER A 75 -3.81 -5.53 -5.92
C SER A 75 -2.67 -4.67 -6.47
N THR A 76 -2.48 -4.67 -7.80
CA THR A 76 -1.48 -3.80 -8.44
C THR A 76 -1.76 -2.33 -8.17
N ILE A 77 -3.01 -1.88 -8.27
CA ILE A 77 -3.39 -0.48 -7.99
C ILE A 77 -3.04 -0.12 -6.55
N LYS A 78 -3.37 -0.98 -5.57
CA LYS A 78 -3.07 -0.76 -4.16
C LYS A 78 -1.56 -0.68 -3.90
N ASN A 79 -0.78 -1.58 -4.48
CA ASN A 79 0.68 -1.58 -4.31
C ASN A 79 1.29 -0.30 -4.89
N THR A 80 0.86 0.12 -6.08
CA THR A 80 1.32 1.36 -6.70
C THR A 80 0.94 2.57 -5.85
N GLN A 81 -0.28 2.60 -5.30
CA GLN A 81 -0.72 3.67 -4.40
C GLN A 81 0.22 3.78 -3.19
N GLN A 82 0.52 2.68 -2.49
CA GLN A 82 1.40 2.70 -1.33
C GLN A 82 2.82 3.20 -1.68
N VAL A 83 3.38 2.77 -2.81
CA VAL A 83 4.69 3.24 -3.27
C VAL A 83 4.67 4.75 -3.53
N LEU A 84 3.63 5.26 -4.18
CA LEU A 84 3.48 6.68 -4.46
C LEU A 84 3.25 7.50 -3.18
N GLU A 85 2.52 6.96 -2.20
CA GLU A 85 2.31 7.59 -0.89
C GLU A 85 3.60 7.72 -0.09
N HIS A 86 4.50 6.72 -0.15
CA HIS A 86 5.76 6.74 0.59
C HIS A 86 6.86 7.56 -0.09
N MET A 87 6.74 7.85 -1.39
CA MET A 87 7.79 8.51 -2.16
C MET A 87 8.24 9.87 -1.57
N PRO A 88 7.34 10.79 -1.18
CA PRO A 88 7.74 12.07 -0.59
C PRO A 88 8.60 11.90 0.66
N SER A 89 8.26 10.96 1.53
CA SER A 89 9.02 10.66 2.74
C SER A 89 10.41 10.10 2.42
N VAL A 90 10.52 9.26 1.38
CA VAL A 90 11.81 8.71 0.93
C VAL A 90 12.68 9.81 0.38
N ILE A 91 12.13 10.73 -0.42
CA ILE A 91 12.85 11.87 -0.97
C ILE A 91 13.34 12.79 0.16
N SER A 92 12.48 13.17 1.11
CA SER A 92 12.91 13.99 2.26
C SER A 92 14.00 13.32 3.10
N SER A 93 13.92 11.99 3.29
CA SER A 93 14.96 11.25 4.03
C SER A 93 16.28 11.22 3.26
N LEU A 94 16.22 11.09 1.93
CA LEU A 94 17.38 11.13 1.05
C LEU A 94 18.01 12.53 1.01
N ASP A 95 17.20 13.59 0.93
CA ASP A 95 17.65 14.98 0.96
C ASP A 95 18.36 15.29 2.29
N ALA A 96 17.76 14.92 3.42
CA ALA A 96 18.39 15.07 4.72
C ALA A 96 19.71 14.28 4.83
N TYR A 97 19.77 13.07 4.26
CA TYR A 97 21.00 12.28 4.21
C TYR A 97 22.08 12.97 3.37
N MET A 98 21.72 13.54 2.22
CA MET A 98 22.63 14.27 1.34
C MET A 98 23.17 15.54 2.03
N ASP A 99 22.32 16.30 2.71
CA ASP A 99 22.72 17.48 3.48
C ASP A 99 23.72 17.12 4.60
N ASN A 100 23.45 16.03 5.33
CA ASN A 100 24.38 15.52 6.34
C ASN A 100 25.71 15.07 5.71
N GLY A 101 25.67 14.46 4.52
CA GLY A 101 26.85 14.13 3.74
C GLY A 101 27.67 15.36 3.39
N LEU A 102 27.03 16.44 2.92
CA LEU A 102 27.72 17.70 2.61
C LEU A 102 28.33 18.34 3.86
N GLN A 103 27.60 18.35 4.98
CA GLN A 103 28.14 18.83 6.26
C GLN A 103 29.38 18.04 6.68
N SER A 104 29.39 16.73 6.49
CA SER A 104 30.55 15.90 6.85
C SER A 104 31.83 16.28 6.08
N VAL A 105 31.71 16.78 4.85
CA VAL A 105 32.85 17.29 4.07
C VAL A 105 33.42 18.56 4.68
N SER A 106 32.56 19.52 5.07
CA SER A 106 32.99 20.73 5.77
C SER A 106 33.63 20.43 7.14
N HIS A 107 33.12 19.42 7.85
CA HIS A 107 33.73 18.95 9.09
C HIS A 107 35.12 18.35 8.83
N LEU A 108 35.29 17.55 7.77
CA LEU A 108 36.57 16.98 7.40
C LEU A 108 37.59 18.05 7.01
N GLU A 109 37.16 19.10 6.29
CA GLU A 109 37.99 20.26 5.98
C GLU A 109 38.43 20.98 7.25
N THR A 110 37.51 21.18 8.20
CA THR A 110 37.81 21.80 9.51
C THR A 110 38.82 20.95 10.30
N VAL A 111 38.66 19.63 10.33
CA VAL A 111 39.61 18.70 10.96
C VAL A 111 40.97 18.76 10.26
N THR A 112 40.99 18.79 8.93
CA THR A 112 42.23 18.91 8.15
C THR A 112 42.95 20.22 8.46
N GLN A 113 42.21 21.33 8.55
CA GLN A 113 42.76 22.63 8.91
C GLN A 113 43.26 22.66 10.36
N LEU A 114 42.55 22.01 11.29
CA LEU A 114 42.99 21.87 12.68
C LEU A 114 44.30 21.08 12.76
N LEU A 115 44.39 19.94 12.07
CA LEU A 115 45.61 19.12 12.01
C LEU A 115 46.78 19.92 11.41
N ARG A 116 46.53 20.68 10.34
CA ARG A 116 47.51 21.61 9.77
C ARG A 116 47.95 22.69 10.77
N ASN A 117 47.02 23.23 11.56
CA ASN A 117 47.35 24.23 12.58
C ASN A 117 48.19 23.63 13.73
N ILE A 118 47.93 22.38 14.11
CA ILE A 118 48.74 21.62 15.09
C ILE A 118 50.14 21.37 14.53
N GLU A 119 50.25 20.86 13.31
CA GLU A 119 51.51 20.56 12.63
C GLU A 119 52.41 21.81 12.51
N ASN A 120 51.80 22.96 12.20
CA ASN A 120 52.50 24.23 12.10
C ASN A 120 52.73 24.93 13.45
N ASN A 121 52.37 24.31 14.58
CA ASN A 121 52.44 24.91 15.92
C ASN A 121 51.76 26.30 16.03
N GLN A 122 50.73 26.53 15.22
CA GLN A 122 49.97 27.79 15.18
C GLN A 122 48.80 27.80 16.16
N LEU A 123 48.52 26.67 16.80
CA LEU A 123 47.69 26.66 17.99
C LEU A 123 48.43 27.38 19.10
N LYS A 124 47.81 28.43 19.63
CA LYS A 124 48.34 29.17 20.77
C LYS A 124 48.49 28.17 21.93
N PRO A 125 49.71 27.84 22.37
CA PRO A 125 49.87 26.99 23.55
C PRO A 125 49.25 27.75 24.72
N LEU A 126 48.33 27.09 25.43
CA LEU A 126 47.87 27.59 26.74
C LEU A 126 49.13 27.74 27.58
N THR A 127 49.51 28.99 27.83
CA THR A 127 50.67 29.32 28.66
C THR A 127 50.35 28.80 30.06
N ALA A 128 51.33 28.22 30.77
CA ALA A 128 51.10 27.55 32.06
C ALA A 128 50.29 28.41 33.06
N ASP A 129 50.41 29.74 32.96
CA ASP A 129 49.68 30.71 33.77
C ASP A 129 48.16 30.71 33.50
N GLN A 130 47.69 30.44 32.27
CA GLN A 130 46.27 30.37 31.94
C GLN A 130 45.59 29.11 32.49
N VAL A 131 46.31 27.98 32.48
CA VAL A 131 45.82 26.70 33.05
C VAL A 131 45.73 26.81 34.57
N LEU A 132 46.72 27.44 35.22
CA LEU A 132 46.70 27.71 36.65
C LEU A 132 45.54 28.63 37.05
N ILE A 133 45.26 29.67 36.27
CA ILE A 133 44.15 30.59 36.54
C ILE A 133 42.79 29.90 36.38
N GLU A 134 42.56 29.11 35.33
CA GLU A 134 41.27 28.41 35.14
C GLU A 134 41.01 27.33 36.22
N VAL A 135 42.02 26.53 36.57
CA VAL A 135 41.87 25.50 37.60
C VAL A 135 41.71 26.14 38.99
N ASN A 136 42.45 27.22 39.28
CA ASN A 136 42.35 27.91 40.57
C ASN A 136 40.99 28.61 40.74
N MET A 137 40.43 29.21 39.68
CA MET A 137 39.08 29.81 39.75
C MET A 137 37.97 28.76 39.92
N HIS A 138 38.12 27.56 39.37
CA HIS A 138 37.10 26.50 39.52
C HIS A 138 37.12 25.86 40.93
N ILE A 139 38.30 25.73 41.53
CA ILE A 139 38.47 25.22 42.90
C ILE A 139 37.96 26.24 43.92
N ASP A 140 38.26 27.53 43.73
CA ASP A 140 37.88 28.59 44.66
C ASP A 140 36.36 28.85 44.67
N ALA A 141 35.71 28.79 43.50
CA ALA A 141 34.24 28.85 43.41
C ALA A 141 33.56 27.66 44.10
N SER A 142 34.15 26.47 44.03
CA SER A 142 33.64 25.28 44.72
C SER A 142 33.82 25.38 46.24
N SER A 143 34.92 25.97 46.71
CA SER A 143 35.17 26.20 48.14
C SER A 143 34.21 27.25 48.73
N ILE A 144 33.93 28.33 48.01
CA ILE A 144 33.02 29.41 48.45
C ILE A 144 31.56 28.91 48.59
N ILE A 145 31.12 28.00 47.72
CA ILE A 145 29.76 27.43 47.80
C ILE A 145 29.63 26.51 49.01
N VAL A 146 30.66 25.71 49.32
CA VAL A 146 30.69 24.84 50.50
C VAL A 146 30.76 25.67 51.79
N ASP A 147 31.57 26.72 51.84
CA ASP A 147 31.69 27.60 53.02
C ASP A 147 30.45 28.46 53.28
N ARG A 148 29.65 28.77 52.25
CA ARG A 148 28.37 29.49 52.40
C ARG A 148 27.15 28.60 52.58
N MET A 149 27.27 27.29 52.39
CA MET A 149 26.17 26.36 52.63
C MET A 149 25.96 26.15 54.12
N ASN A 150 24.73 26.30 54.58
CA ASN A 150 24.35 25.99 55.95
C ASN A 150 24.76 24.54 56.27
N PRO A 151 25.54 24.27 57.33
CA PRO A 151 26.11 22.95 57.58
C PRO A 151 25.06 21.85 57.73
N MET A 152 23.86 22.19 58.23
CA MET A 152 22.74 21.23 58.30
C MET A 152 22.21 20.83 56.92
N LEU A 153 22.19 21.78 55.97
CA LEU A 153 21.72 21.56 54.61
C LEU A 153 22.77 20.77 53.83
N PHE A 154 24.05 21.02 54.09
CA PHE A 154 25.16 20.26 53.50
C PHE A 154 25.17 18.81 53.97
N THR A 155 24.97 18.56 55.27
CA THR A 155 24.87 17.17 55.79
C THR A 155 23.65 16.44 55.25
N SER A 156 22.49 17.10 55.17
CA SER A 156 21.30 16.49 54.55
C SER A 156 21.48 16.23 53.06
N LEU A 157 22.15 17.13 52.32
CA LEU A 157 22.48 16.88 50.91
C LEU A 157 23.43 15.69 50.76
N LEU A 158 24.48 15.60 51.57
CA LEU A 158 25.42 14.48 51.56
C LEU A 158 24.75 13.16 51.92
N ASP A 159 23.88 13.15 52.93
CA ASP A 159 23.12 11.98 53.34
C ASP A 159 22.15 11.53 52.25
N MET A 160 21.50 12.49 51.57
CA MET A 160 20.59 12.25 50.44
C MET A 160 21.33 11.83 49.15
N VAL A 161 22.61 12.22 48.97
CA VAL A 161 23.48 11.67 47.90
C VAL A 161 23.88 10.25 48.26
N SER A 162 24.27 10.00 49.50
CA SER A 162 24.80 8.71 49.93
C SER A 162 23.72 7.63 50.03
N THR A 163 22.47 8.01 50.32
CA THR A 163 21.30 7.12 50.31
C THR A 163 20.66 6.95 48.93
N GLY A 164 21.09 7.72 47.93
CA GLY A 164 20.59 7.63 46.54
C GLY A 164 19.24 8.31 46.27
N GLU A 165 18.63 8.92 47.29
CA GLU A 165 17.34 9.62 47.24
C GLU A 165 17.34 10.84 46.30
N LEU A 166 18.49 11.49 46.09
CA LEU A 166 18.62 12.62 45.17
C LEU A 166 18.28 12.30 43.72
N SER A 167 18.51 11.04 43.30
CA SER A 167 18.14 10.60 41.96
C SER A 167 16.62 10.63 41.75
N PHE A 168 15.85 10.36 42.80
CA PHE A 168 14.39 10.35 42.76
C PHE A 168 13.83 11.78 42.67
N PHE A 169 14.35 12.70 43.49
CA PHE A 169 13.94 14.10 43.47
C PHE A 169 14.32 14.84 42.18
N LEU A 170 15.48 14.57 41.59
CA LEU A 170 15.89 15.13 40.30
C LEU A 170 15.02 14.61 39.14
N SER A 171 14.58 13.34 39.22
CA SER A 171 13.69 12.74 38.23
C SER A 171 12.30 13.37 38.27
N ASP A 172 11.72 13.54 39.46
CA ASP A 172 10.42 14.22 39.62
C ASP A 172 10.49 15.69 39.21
N TYR A 173 11.57 16.41 39.53
CA TYR A 173 11.74 17.80 39.13
C TYR A 173 11.89 17.98 37.60
N LEU A 174 12.61 17.07 36.94
CA LEU A 174 12.71 17.04 35.48
C LEU A 174 11.38 16.63 34.83
N PHE A 175 10.62 15.74 35.47
CA PHE A 175 9.29 15.34 35.01
C PHE A 175 8.26 16.47 35.11
N LEU A 176 8.26 17.23 36.21
CA LEU A 176 7.41 18.42 36.35
C LEU A 176 7.83 19.54 35.40
N SER A 177 9.13 19.75 35.19
CA SER A 177 9.64 20.80 34.29
C SER A 177 9.32 20.54 32.81
N ARG A 178 9.21 19.27 32.40
CA ARG A 178 8.79 18.90 31.03
C ARG A 178 7.29 19.12 30.75
N ASN A 179 6.44 19.12 31.78
CA ASN A 179 4.99 19.26 31.60
C ASN A 179 4.48 20.71 31.62
N LEU A 180 5.30 21.70 31.97
CA LEU A 180 4.87 23.10 32.08
C LEU A 180 5.25 24.02 30.90
N ASN A 181 5.85 23.50 29.82
CA ASN A 181 6.27 24.32 28.69
C ASN A 181 5.46 23.99 27.42
N PRO A 182 4.30 24.63 27.18
CA PRO A 182 3.66 24.59 25.87
C PRO A 182 4.49 25.42 24.90
N THR A 183 5.04 24.77 23.87
CA THR A 183 5.74 25.41 22.76
C THR A 183 4.86 26.51 22.12
N PRO A 184 5.39 27.72 21.87
CA PRO A 184 4.66 28.71 21.10
C PRO A 184 4.66 28.31 19.62
N VAL A 185 3.48 28.03 19.10
CA VAL A 185 3.22 27.86 17.67
C VAL A 185 3.54 29.19 16.98
N ARG A 186 4.41 29.15 15.98
CA ARG A 186 4.51 30.19 14.95
C ARG A 186 4.42 29.54 13.59
#